data_AF-A0A964TF10-F1
#
_entry.id   AF-A0A964TF10-F1
#
_cell.length_a   1.000
_cell.length_b   1.000
_cell.length_c   1.000
_cell.angle_alpha   90.00
_cell.angle_beta   90.00
_cell.angle_gamma   90.00
#
_symmetry.space_group_name_H-M   'P 1'
#
loop_
_entity.id
_entity.type
_entity.pdbx_description
1 polymer ?
#
loop_
_entity_poly.entity_id
_entity_poly.type
_entity_poly.pdbx_seq_one_letter_code
_entity_poly.pdbx_strand_id
1 'polypeptide(L)'
;MGEQWWYAIDNRREGPVPFERLRALAREGRLKGDSLVWRDGLADWEPALRHVPELDGPDLDDADPAVPPPLGRTGSGDGAMPAWAARSRRDYRETVGMAEALRRFFRNYATFSGRSNRGEFWWAVLGLLLIGLAIAIVETAILGAREGTGPLSGLWTLATLIPQLALGARRLHDTGRSGWWQLLAFVPIVGIVVLIVWWAQRGEDGPNAHG
;
A
#
# COMPACT_ATOMS: atom_id res chain seq x y z
N MET A 1 7.91 -12.03 40.95
CA MET A 1 7.06 -11.36 39.95
C MET A 1 7.05 -12.27 38.74
N GLY A 2 5.90 -12.84 38.39
CA GLY A 2 5.81 -13.78 37.26
C GLY A 2 5.92 -13.05 35.93
N GLU A 3 6.56 -13.67 34.95
CA GLU A 3 6.69 -13.12 33.60
C GLU A 3 5.31 -12.93 32.97
N GLN A 4 5.02 -11.71 32.53
CA GLN A 4 3.77 -11.34 31.89
C GLN A 4 3.95 -11.35 30.38
N TRP A 5 3.04 -12.04 29.70
CA TRP A 5 3.06 -12.23 28.26
C TRP A 5 1.79 -11.65 27.64
N TRP A 6 1.95 -11.11 26.44
CA TRP A 6 0.87 -10.71 25.56
C TRP A 6 0.92 -11.57 24.30
N TYR A 7 -0.23 -11.88 23.72
CA TYR A 7 -0.35 -12.64 22.49
C TYR A 7 -1.38 -12.01 21.54
N ALA A 8 -1.26 -12.30 20.24
CA ALA A 8 -2.20 -11.88 19.22
C ALA A 8 -2.78 -13.08 18.46
N ILE A 9 -4.11 -13.18 18.43
CA ILE A 9 -4.87 -14.19 17.66
C ILE A 9 -5.99 -13.44 16.91
N ASP A 10 -6.22 -13.74 15.63
CA ASP A 10 -7.24 -13.08 14.79
C ASP A 10 -7.16 -11.54 14.84
N ASN A 11 -5.95 -11.00 14.89
CA ASN A 11 -5.68 -9.56 14.94
C ASN A 11 -6.19 -8.86 16.23
N ARG A 12 -6.51 -9.62 17.28
CA ARG A 12 -6.84 -9.13 18.62
C ARG A 12 -5.68 -9.39 19.57
N ARG A 13 -5.26 -8.34 20.28
CA ARG A 13 -4.21 -8.41 21.31
C ARG A 13 -4.85 -8.78 22.65
N GLU A 14 -4.36 -9.84 23.28
CA GLU A 14 -4.82 -10.33 24.57
C GLU A 14 -3.63 -10.44 25.55
N GLY A 15 -3.87 -10.10 26.83
CA GLY A 15 -2.84 -10.05 27.87
C GLY A 15 -3.03 -8.88 28.85
N PRO A 16 -2.19 -8.75 29.89
CA PRO A 16 -1.11 -9.67 30.26
C PRO A 16 -1.64 -11.00 30.81
N VAL A 17 -1.09 -12.12 30.34
CA VAL A 17 -1.34 -13.46 30.87
C VAL A 17 -0.02 -14.06 31.39
N PRO A 18 -0.07 -14.96 32.39
CA PRO A 18 1.12 -15.71 32.80
C PRO A 18 1.52 -16.70 31.70
N PHE A 19 2.81 -17.05 31.64
CA PHE A 19 3.37 -17.99 30.64
C PHE A 19 2.61 -19.32 30.55
N GLU A 20 2.15 -19.86 31.67
CA GLU A 20 1.35 -21.11 31.71
C GLU A 20 0.05 -21.02 30.89
N ARG A 21 -0.57 -19.83 30.85
CA ARG A 21 -1.77 -19.60 30.04
C ARG A 21 -1.45 -19.55 28.55
N LEU A 22 -0.30 -18.98 28.18
CA LEU A 22 0.21 -18.97 26.82
C LEU A 22 0.45 -20.41 26.32
N ARG A 23 1.09 -21.24 27.15
CA ARG A 23 1.31 -22.66 26.88
C ARG A 23 0.00 -23.45 26.77
N ALA A 24 -0.98 -23.16 27.62
CA ALA A 24 -2.31 -23.78 27.52
C ALA A 24 -3.00 -23.44 26.18
N LEU A 25 -2.93 -22.19 25.73
CA LEU A 25 -3.51 -21.76 24.46
C LEU A 25 -2.86 -22.40 23.23
N ALA A 26 -1.53 -22.62 23.28
CA ALA A 26 -0.82 -23.38 22.25
C ALA A 26 -1.27 -24.84 22.21
N ARG A 27 -1.41 -25.49 23.38
CA ARG A 27 -1.92 -26.88 23.47
C ARG A 27 -3.38 -27.01 23.02
N GLU A 28 -4.18 -25.97 23.23
CA GLU A 28 -5.58 -25.89 22.78
C GLU A 28 -5.68 -25.60 21.26
N GLY A 29 -4.57 -25.41 20.55
CA GLY A 29 -4.54 -25.08 19.12
C GLY A 29 -5.04 -23.66 18.79
N ARG A 30 -5.23 -22.82 19.82
CA ARG A 30 -5.69 -21.43 19.67
C ARG A 30 -4.55 -20.48 19.35
N LEU A 31 -3.37 -20.74 19.90
CA LEU A 31 -2.14 -20.01 19.61
C LEU A 31 -1.37 -20.80 18.54
N LYS A 32 -1.24 -20.24 17.34
CA LYS A 32 -0.56 -20.85 16.20
C LYS A 32 0.91 -20.42 16.14
N GLY A 33 1.70 -21.07 15.28
CA GLY A 33 3.14 -20.83 15.23
C GLY A 33 3.59 -19.44 14.79
N ASP A 34 2.78 -18.83 13.95
CA ASP A 34 2.88 -17.46 13.47
C ASP A 34 2.23 -16.44 14.41
N SER A 35 1.50 -16.89 15.44
CA SER A 35 0.86 -16.01 16.41
C SER A 35 1.92 -15.21 17.13
N LEU A 36 1.79 -13.89 17.09
CA LEU A 36 2.77 -13.00 17.68
C LEU A 36 2.62 -13.00 19.20
N VAL A 37 3.75 -13.09 19.89
CA VAL A 37 3.85 -12.98 21.34
C VAL A 37 4.83 -11.89 21.72
N TRP A 38 4.61 -11.27 22.87
CA TRP A 38 5.49 -10.23 23.39
C TRP A 38 5.56 -10.30 24.91
N ARG A 39 6.71 -9.95 25.47
CA ARG A 39 6.94 -9.79 26.90
C ARG A 39 7.88 -8.62 27.14
N ASP A 40 7.86 -8.15 28.38
CA ASP A 40 8.77 -7.10 28.83
C ASP A 40 10.24 -7.53 28.60
N GLY A 41 11.00 -6.68 27.92
CA GLY A 41 12.38 -6.95 27.48
C GLY A 41 12.55 -7.39 26.02
N LEU A 42 11.48 -7.69 25.28
CA LEU A 42 11.57 -7.93 23.83
C LEU A 42 11.53 -6.62 23.05
N ALA A 43 12.41 -6.52 22.05
CA ALA A 43 12.49 -5.34 21.17
C ALA A 43 11.24 -5.19 20.30
N ASP A 44 10.67 -6.30 19.84
CA ASP A 44 9.46 -6.37 19.02
C ASP A 44 8.63 -7.61 19.33
N TRP A 45 7.40 -7.66 18.80
CA TRP A 45 6.56 -8.85 18.83
C TRP A 45 7.17 -9.95 17.97
N GLU A 46 7.34 -11.13 18.56
CA GLU A 46 8.02 -12.24 17.92
C GLU A 46 7.03 -13.39 17.66
N PRO A 47 7.15 -14.13 16.53
CA PRO A 47 6.34 -15.32 16.30
C PRO A 47 6.56 -16.35 17.40
N ALA A 48 5.47 -16.89 17.96
CA ALA A 48 5.48 -17.79 19.12
C ALA A 48 6.47 -18.94 18.96
N LEU A 49 6.58 -19.56 17.78
CA LEU A 49 7.48 -20.70 17.56
C LEU A 49 8.91 -20.32 17.19
N ARG A 50 9.17 -19.10 16.68
CA ARG A 50 10.52 -18.75 16.20
C ARG A 50 11.49 -18.44 17.34
N HIS A 51 10.97 -17.99 18.48
CA HIS A 51 11.79 -17.55 19.61
C HIS A 51 11.42 -18.15 20.98
N VAL A 52 10.38 -19.00 21.05
CA VAL A 52 10.03 -19.76 22.27
C VAL A 52 10.03 -21.28 21.98
N PRO A 53 11.18 -21.97 22.10
CA PRO A 53 11.29 -23.43 21.88
C PRO A 53 10.39 -24.27 22.80
N GLU A 54 9.82 -23.65 23.84
CA GLU A 54 9.03 -24.28 24.88
C GLU A 54 7.55 -24.51 24.50
N LEU A 55 7.16 -24.14 23.27
CA LEU A 55 5.80 -24.21 22.70
C LEU A 55 5.63 -25.23 21.55
N ASP A 56 6.66 -26.03 21.23
CA ASP A 56 6.68 -26.89 20.04
C ASP A 56 5.70 -28.09 20.14
N GLY A 57 4.77 -28.20 19.19
CA GLY A 57 3.75 -29.24 19.07
C GLY A 57 3.33 -29.48 17.62
N PRO A 58 2.76 -30.65 17.25
CA PRO A 58 3.02 -31.27 15.94
C PRO A 58 2.27 -30.74 14.70
N ASP A 59 1.39 -29.73 14.79
CA ASP A 59 0.46 -29.40 13.68
C ASP A 59 0.38 -27.89 13.38
N LEU A 60 1.46 -27.27 12.87
CA LEU A 60 1.55 -25.79 12.74
C LEU A 60 2.13 -25.28 11.40
N ASP A 61 1.85 -25.95 10.27
CA ASP A 61 2.10 -25.41 8.93
C ASP A 61 0.82 -24.77 8.37
N ASP A 62 0.83 -23.44 8.16
CA ASP A 62 -0.01 -22.62 7.25
C ASP A 62 -0.55 -21.32 7.90
N ALA A 63 0.22 -20.21 7.83
CA ALA A 63 -0.28 -18.83 7.74
C ALA A 63 0.83 -17.75 7.54
N ASP A 64 0.46 -16.68 6.81
CA ASP A 64 1.25 -15.54 6.30
C ASP A 64 1.49 -14.44 7.38
N PRO A 65 2.74 -13.96 7.59
CA PRO A 65 3.09 -13.09 8.72
C PRO A 65 2.68 -11.63 8.53
N ALA A 66 1.56 -11.22 9.12
CA ALA A 66 1.20 -9.80 9.21
C ALA A 66 1.91 -9.11 10.39
N VAL A 67 2.97 -8.35 10.10
CA VAL A 67 3.67 -7.49 11.08
C VAL A 67 2.90 -6.17 11.32
N PRO A 68 2.59 -5.79 12.57
CA PRO A 68 2.09 -4.46 12.94
C PRO A 68 3.22 -3.43 13.20
N PRO A 69 3.01 -2.12 12.99
CA PRO A 69 4.02 -1.05 13.12
C PRO A 69 4.36 -0.63 14.59
N PRO A 70 5.49 0.08 14.82
CA PRO A 70 6.11 0.28 16.15
C PRO A 70 5.46 1.35 17.04
N LEU A 71 5.67 1.17 18.36
CA LEU A 71 5.11 1.98 19.46
C LEU A 71 5.59 3.46 19.42
N GLY A 72 4.68 4.36 19.05
CA GLY A 72 4.74 5.76 19.45
C GLY A 72 4.27 5.92 20.89
N ARG A 73 5.18 6.37 21.76
CA ARG A 73 5.00 6.51 23.22
C ARG A 73 4.05 7.69 23.57
N THR A 74 3.29 7.49 24.65
CA THR A 74 2.42 8.39 25.46
C THR A 74 0.99 8.66 24.99
N GLY A 75 0.02 8.12 25.73
CA GLY A 75 -1.39 8.49 25.68
C GLY A 75 -2.29 7.41 26.26
N SER A 76 -2.72 7.61 27.50
CA SER A 76 -3.66 6.81 28.27
C SER A 76 -5.04 6.58 27.62
N GLY A 77 -5.61 5.40 27.85
CA GLY A 77 -7.06 5.19 27.94
C GLY A 77 -7.81 4.91 26.62
N ASP A 78 -8.57 3.82 26.62
CA ASP A 78 -9.62 3.43 25.67
C ASP A 78 -9.17 2.88 24.31
N GLY A 79 -9.18 1.55 24.20
CA GLY A 79 -8.85 0.75 23.02
C GLY A 79 -9.85 0.84 21.85
N ALA A 80 -10.28 2.04 21.48
CA ALA A 80 -10.89 2.29 20.18
C ALA A 80 -9.80 2.64 19.17
N MET A 81 -9.75 1.93 18.05
CA MET A 81 -8.96 2.36 16.88
C MET A 81 -9.32 3.83 16.59
N PRO A 82 -8.36 4.78 16.58
CA PRO A 82 -8.70 6.17 16.41
C PRO A 82 -9.34 6.36 15.02
N ALA A 83 -10.40 7.16 14.95
CA ALA A 83 -11.23 7.29 13.76
C ALA A 83 -10.48 7.75 12.49
N TRP A 84 -9.26 8.28 12.61
CA TRP A 84 -8.38 8.57 11.46
C TRP A 84 -7.73 7.30 10.88
N ALA A 85 -7.41 6.28 11.69
CA ALA A 85 -6.84 4.99 11.26
C ALA A 85 -7.88 4.06 10.60
N ALA A 86 -9.15 4.16 11.00
CA ALA A 86 -10.26 3.48 10.32
C ALA A 86 -10.67 4.19 9.02
N ARG A 87 -10.50 5.52 8.93
CA ARG A 87 -10.79 6.33 7.73
C ARG A 87 -9.80 6.09 6.60
N SER A 88 -8.50 5.99 6.90
CA SER A 88 -7.47 5.80 5.86
C SER A 88 -7.65 4.53 5.04
N ARG A 89 -8.16 3.44 5.64
CA ARG A 89 -8.46 2.18 4.92
C ARG A 89 -9.74 2.24 4.08
N ARG A 90 -10.73 3.06 4.48
CA ARG A 90 -12.00 3.20 3.75
C ARG A 90 -11.82 4.04 2.48
N ASP A 91 -11.15 5.20 2.60
CA ASP A 91 -10.91 6.12 1.48
C ASP A 91 -10.06 5.50 0.35
N TYR A 92 -9.21 4.53 0.68
CA TYR A 92 -8.36 3.83 -0.27
C TYR A 92 -9.13 2.79 -1.12
N ARG A 93 -10.25 2.23 -0.63
CA ARG A 93 -11.04 1.17 -1.30
C ARG A 93 -12.35 1.66 -1.92
N GLU A 94 -12.76 2.89 -1.67
CA GLU A 94 -13.93 3.46 -2.35
C GLU A 94 -13.68 3.57 -3.87
N THR A 95 -14.71 3.24 -4.65
CA THR A 95 -14.70 3.37 -6.10
C THR A 95 -14.54 4.84 -6.47
N VAL A 96 -13.36 5.22 -6.97
CA VAL A 96 -13.07 6.60 -7.37
C VAL A 96 -13.65 6.84 -8.75
N GLY A 97 -14.44 7.91 -8.92
CA GLY A 97 -14.88 8.36 -10.24
C GLY A 97 -13.79 9.12 -10.98
N MET A 98 -13.90 9.23 -12.32
CA MET A 98 -12.91 9.90 -13.17
C MET A 98 -12.59 11.33 -12.74
N ALA A 99 -13.62 12.13 -12.43
CA ALA A 99 -13.44 13.51 -12.01
C ALA A 99 -12.65 13.62 -10.68
N GLU A 100 -12.92 12.74 -9.72
CA GLU A 100 -12.19 12.72 -8.46
C GLU A 100 -10.76 12.22 -8.65
N ALA A 101 -10.53 11.24 -9.54
CA ALA A 101 -9.18 10.79 -9.89
C ALA A 101 -8.35 11.93 -10.52
N LEU A 102 -8.93 12.70 -11.45
CA LEU A 102 -8.27 13.88 -12.02
C LEU A 102 -8.02 14.97 -10.97
N ARG A 103 -8.98 15.22 -10.08
CA ARG A 103 -8.79 16.17 -8.96
C ARG A 103 -7.65 15.74 -8.04
N ARG A 104 -7.55 14.45 -7.72
CA ARG A 104 -6.46 13.87 -6.92
C ARG A 104 -5.13 13.93 -7.65
N PHE A 105 -5.12 13.71 -8.96
CA PHE A 105 -3.94 13.83 -9.81
C PHE A 105 -3.33 15.23 -9.74
N PHE A 106 -4.14 16.27 -10.00
CA PHE A 106 -3.65 17.65 -9.96
C PHE A 106 -3.38 18.16 -8.53
N ARG A 107 -4.09 17.65 -7.51
CA ARG A 107 -3.81 17.99 -6.11
C ARG A 107 -2.47 17.42 -5.62
N ASN A 108 -2.13 16.21 -6.06
CA ASN A 108 -0.88 15.52 -5.71
C ASN A 108 0.18 15.68 -6.81
N TYR A 109 0.31 16.89 -7.35
CA TYR A 109 1.03 17.16 -8.60
C TYR A 109 2.50 16.72 -8.58
N ALA A 110 3.22 16.97 -7.49
CA ALA A 110 4.63 16.56 -7.33
C ALA A 110 4.83 15.68 -6.09
N THR A 111 3.78 14.97 -5.68
CA THR A 111 3.81 14.12 -4.48
C THR A 111 4.11 12.68 -4.89
N PHE A 112 5.37 12.26 -4.67
CA PHE A 112 5.85 10.91 -4.99
C PHE A 112 5.64 9.92 -3.84
N SER A 113 5.30 10.39 -2.65
CA SER A 113 5.05 9.56 -1.48
C SER A 113 3.60 9.06 -1.39
N GLY A 114 3.41 7.96 -0.67
CA GLY A 114 2.11 7.33 -0.49
C GLY A 114 1.73 6.38 -1.62
N ARG A 115 0.46 6.00 -1.65
CA ARG A 115 -0.07 4.93 -2.51
C ARG A 115 -1.23 5.43 -3.36
N SER A 116 -1.39 4.83 -4.53
CA SER A 116 -2.54 5.07 -5.40
C SER A 116 -3.21 3.75 -5.74
N ASN A 117 -4.52 3.67 -5.50
CA ASN A 117 -5.28 2.47 -5.82
C ASN A 117 -5.41 2.31 -7.35
N ARG A 118 -5.70 1.09 -7.81
CA ARG A 118 -5.85 0.78 -9.24
C ARG A 118 -6.92 1.61 -9.96
N GLY A 119 -8.02 1.93 -9.27
CA GLY A 119 -9.14 2.68 -9.85
C GLY A 119 -8.75 4.13 -10.12
N GLU A 120 -8.18 4.80 -9.14
CA GLU A 120 -7.63 6.16 -9.24
C GLU A 120 -6.59 6.25 -10.35
N PHE A 121 -5.67 5.28 -10.42
CA PHE A 121 -4.65 5.23 -11.46
C PHE A 121 -5.26 5.15 -12.86
N TRP A 122 -6.09 4.14 -13.13
CA TRP A 122 -6.63 3.92 -14.47
C TRP A 122 -7.62 5.01 -14.90
N TRP A 123 -8.40 5.56 -13.96
CA TRP A 123 -9.26 6.70 -14.25
C TRP A 123 -8.48 7.99 -14.54
N ALA A 124 -7.39 8.24 -13.82
CA ALA A 124 -6.51 9.37 -14.12
C ALA A 124 -5.85 9.19 -15.50
N VAL A 125 -5.31 8.00 -15.80
CA VAL A 125 -4.74 7.68 -17.12
C VAL A 125 -5.76 7.91 -18.23
N LEU A 126 -6.97 7.36 -18.10
CA LEU A 126 -8.03 7.55 -19.10
C LEU A 126 -8.41 9.04 -19.24
N GLY A 127 -8.60 9.75 -18.13
CA GLY A 127 -8.94 11.17 -18.16
C GLY A 127 -7.86 12.03 -18.82
N LEU A 128 -6.58 11.77 -18.55
CA LEU A 128 -5.46 12.46 -19.18
C LEU A 128 -5.38 12.18 -20.68
N LEU A 129 -5.63 10.92 -21.09
CA LEU A 129 -5.69 10.54 -22.50
C LEU A 129 -6.82 11.27 -23.23
N LEU A 130 -8.02 11.36 -22.62
CA LEU A 130 -9.16 12.06 -23.21
C LEU A 130 -8.93 13.57 -23.33
N ILE A 131 -8.33 14.20 -22.31
CA ILE A 131 -7.99 15.63 -22.37
C ILE A 131 -6.92 15.88 -23.43
N GLY A 132 -5.88 15.04 -23.49
CA GLY A 132 -4.85 15.14 -24.52
C GLY A 132 -5.42 14.97 -25.94
N LEU A 133 -6.33 14.00 -26.14
CA LEU A 133 -7.02 13.81 -27.41
C LEU A 133 -7.88 15.02 -27.78
N ALA A 134 -8.63 15.58 -26.83
CA ALA A 134 -9.44 16.77 -27.06
C ALA A 134 -8.58 17.98 -27.46
N ILE A 135 -7.43 18.19 -26.79
CA ILE A 135 -6.46 19.22 -27.14
C ILE A 135 -5.95 19.03 -28.57
N ALA A 136 -5.57 17.82 -28.95
CA ALA A 136 -5.08 17.51 -30.29
C ALA A 136 -6.14 17.76 -31.39
N ILE A 137 -7.40 17.40 -31.13
CA ILE A 137 -8.52 17.66 -32.05
C ILE A 137 -8.75 19.16 -32.22
N VAL A 138 -8.85 19.90 -31.11
CA VAL A 138 -9.07 21.36 -31.13
C VAL A 138 -7.90 22.06 -31.82
N GLU A 139 -6.67 21.67 -31.51
CA GLU A 139 -5.47 22.20 -32.13
C GLU A 139 -5.48 21.97 -33.65
N THR A 140 -5.78 20.75 -34.10
CA THR A 140 -5.87 20.41 -35.54
C THR A 140 -6.99 21.19 -36.24
N ALA A 141 -8.12 21.37 -35.58
CA ALA A 141 -9.27 22.10 -36.13
C ALA A 141 -8.99 23.60 -36.31
N ILE A 142 -8.20 24.20 -35.41
CA ILE A 142 -7.89 25.64 -35.43
C ILE A 142 -6.64 25.95 -36.25
N LEU A 143 -5.57 25.16 -36.10
CA LEU A 143 -4.24 25.42 -36.67
C LEU A 143 -3.94 24.60 -37.93
N GLY A 144 -4.85 23.71 -38.32
CA GLY A 144 -4.68 22.74 -39.41
C GLY A 144 -3.85 21.53 -39.01
N ALA A 145 -3.84 20.50 -39.87
CA ALA A 145 -2.99 19.34 -39.70
C ALA A 145 -1.51 19.74 -39.87
N ARG A 146 -0.67 19.38 -38.89
CA ARG A 146 0.77 19.66 -38.87
C ARG A 146 1.52 18.36 -38.66
N GLU A 147 2.74 18.26 -39.20
CA GLU A 147 3.64 17.17 -38.84
C GLU A 147 4.22 17.42 -37.44
N GLY A 148 4.13 16.43 -36.57
CA GLY A 148 4.66 16.47 -35.20
C GLY A 148 3.70 17.01 -34.13
N THR A 149 4.23 17.21 -32.93
CA THR A 149 3.45 17.67 -31.76
C THR A 149 3.21 19.17 -31.83
N GLY A 150 1.95 19.61 -31.87
CA GLY A 150 1.60 21.03 -31.84
C GLY A 150 1.85 21.69 -30.47
N PRO A 151 1.84 23.04 -30.41
CA PRO A 151 2.26 23.78 -29.22
C PRO A 151 1.40 23.52 -27.97
N LEU A 152 0.07 23.42 -28.11
CA LEU A 152 -0.83 23.12 -27.00
C LEU A 152 -0.66 21.68 -26.53
N SER A 153 -0.53 20.74 -27.48
CA SER A 153 -0.26 19.33 -27.18
C SER A 153 1.09 19.16 -26.46
N GLY A 154 2.11 19.91 -26.89
CA GLY A 154 3.43 19.96 -26.27
C GLY A 154 3.38 20.54 -24.86
N LEU A 155 2.68 21.66 -24.66
CA LEU A 155 2.50 22.28 -23.35
C LEU A 155 1.76 21.34 -22.39
N TRP A 156 0.72 20.66 -22.86
CA TRP A 156 -0.01 19.65 -22.09
C TRP A 156 0.89 18.49 -21.65
N THR A 157 1.71 17.98 -22.56
CA THR A 157 2.67 16.91 -22.28
C THR A 157 3.65 17.34 -21.19
N LEU A 158 4.23 18.54 -21.31
CA LEU A 158 5.15 19.08 -20.30
C LEU A 158 4.45 19.33 -18.95
N ALA A 159 3.25 19.92 -18.97
CA ALA A 159 2.49 20.23 -17.78
C ALA A 159 2.04 18.99 -17.00
N THR A 160 1.90 17.84 -17.67
CA THR A 160 1.47 16.59 -17.02
C THR A 160 2.62 15.60 -16.78
N LEU A 161 3.83 15.88 -17.26
CA LEU A 161 4.97 14.97 -17.13
C LEU A 161 5.31 14.65 -15.67
N ILE A 162 5.51 15.68 -14.85
CA ILE A 162 5.83 15.54 -13.42
C ILE A 162 4.75 14.74 -12.66
N PRO A 163 3.45 15.12 -12.72
CA PRO A 163 2.42 14.39 -11.98
C PRO A 163 2.16 12.98 -12.53
N GLN A 164 2.40 12.72 -13.82
CA GLN A 164 2.36 11.35 -14.36
C GLN A 164 3.44 10.47 -13.73
N LEU A 165 4.68 10.96 -13.63
CA LEU A 165 5.76 10.24 -12.95
C LEU A 165 5.47 10.03 -11.46
N ALA A 166 4.88 11.03 -10.80
CA ALA A 166 4.49 10.93 -9.39
C ALA A 166 3.36 9.91 -9.15
N LEU A 167 2.35 9.89 -10.02
CA LEU A 167 1.26 8.91 -9.97
C LEU A 167 1.79 7.49 -10.25
N GLY A 168 2.64 7.31 -11.26
CA GLY A 168 3.25 6.03 -11.60
C GLY A 168 4.12 5.48 -10.47
N ALA A 169 4.87 6.35 -9.77
CA ALA A 169 5.66 5.98 -8.60
C ALA A 169 4.77 5.49 -7.45
N ARG A 170 3.76 6.28 -7.05
CA ARG A 170 2.79 5.90 -6.00
C ARG A 170 2.05 4.60 -6.32
N ARG A 171 1.81 4.34 -7.61
CA ARG A 171 1.19 3.09 -8.05
C ARG A 171 2.12 1.90 -7.93
N LEU A 172 3.41 2.05 -8.26
CA LEU A 172 4.40 1.00 -8.07
C LEU A 172 4.64 0.72 -6.59
N HIS A 173 4.69 1.76 -5.76
CA HIS A 173 4.79 1.66 -4.31
C HIS A 173 3.63 0.83 -3.74
N ASP A 174 2.43 0.99 -4.28
CA ASP A 174 1.27 0.20 -3.87
C ASP A 174 1.43 -1.32 -4.07
N THR A 175 2.34 -1.75 -4.95
CA THR A 175 2.69 -3.16 -5.22
C THR A 175 4.06 -3.56 -4.65
N GLY A 176 4.57 -2.81 -3.66
CA GLY A 176 5.84 -3.11 -3.00
C GLY A 176 7.09 -2.81 -3.83
N ARG A 177 6.96 -2.07 -4.95
CA ARG A 177 8.07 -1.79 -5.87
C ARG A 177 8.51 -0.33 -5.78
N SER A 178 9.79 -0.06 -5.98
CA SER A 178 10.29 1.32 -6.05
C SER A 178 9.78 2.07 -7.28
N GLY A 179 9.59 3.39 -7.17
CA GLY A 179 9.17 4.23 -8.30
C GLY A 179 10.18 4.29 -9.45
N TRP A 180 11.44 3.91 -9.22
CA TRP A 180 12.50 3.86 -10.24
C TRP A 180 12.25 2.82 -11.34
N TRP A 181 11.41 1.83 -11.07
CA TRP A 181 11.03 0.83 -12.07
C TRP A 181 10.33 1.44 -13.31
N GLN A 182 9.84 2.68 -13.23
CA GLN A 182 9.33 3.42 -14.40
C GLN A 182 10.35 3.59 -15.52
N LEU A 183 11.66 3.50 -15.23
CA LEU A 183 12.71 3.53 -16.25
C LEU A 183 12.59 2.36 -17.25
N LEU A 184 11.86 1.29 -16.91
CA LEU A 184 11.51 0.25 -17.88
C LEU A 184 10.73 0.79 -19.09
N ALA A 185 10.08 1.95 -18.98
CA ALA A 185 9.42 2.60 -20.11
C ALA A 185 10.38 2.91 -21.28
N PHE A 186 11.69 3.01 -21.03
CA PHE A 186 12.72 3.18 -22.06
C PHE A 186 13.09 1.88 -22.79
N VAL A 187 12.64 0.71 -22.29
CA VAL A 187 12.80 -0.58 -22.97
C VAL A 187 11.53 -0.83 -23.79
N PRO A 188 11.58 -0.74 -25.13
CA PRO A 188 10.40 -0.80 -25.97
C PRO A 188 9.71 -2.16 -25.85
N ILE A 189 8.38 -2.14 -25.92
CA ILE A 189 7.49 -3.31 -25.86
C ILE A 189 7.56 -4.03 -24.51
N VAL A 190 8.67 -4.70 -24.19
CA VAL A 190 8.81 -5.55 -22.99
C VAL A 190 8.67 -4.72 -21.72
N GLY A 191 9.39 -3.61 -21.61
CA GLY A 191 9.34 -2.78 -20.41
C GLY A 191 7.98 -2.13 -20.17
N ILE A 192 7.31 -1.69 -21.25
CA ILE A 192 5.95 -1.15 -21.20
C ILE A 192 4.95 -2.23 -20.75
N VAL A 193 5.01 -3.44 -21.32
CA VAL A 193 4.13 -4.55 -20.93
C VAL A 193 4.30 -4.89 -19.45
N VAL A 194 5.54 -4.97 -18.96
CA VAL A 194 5.84 -5.22 -17.55
C VAL A 194 5.22 -4.14 -16.65
N LEU A 195 5.39 -2.86 -17.00
CA LEU A 195 4.82 -1.75 -16.25
C LEU A 195 3.29 -1.78 -16.22
N ILE A 196 2.64 -2.05 -17.35
CA ILE A 196 1.18 -2.18 -17.42
C ILE A 196 0.70 -3.31 -16.50
N VAL A 197 1.36 -4.47 -16.54
CA VAL A 197 1.03 -5.61 -15.68
C VAL A 197 1.16 -5.21 -14.20
N TRP A 198 2.27 -4.59 -13.80
CA TRP A 198 2.46 -4.14 -12.42
C TRP A 198 1.45 -3.07 -11.99
N TRP A 199 1.12 -2.10 -12.85
CA TRP A 199 0.09 -1.11 -12.56
C TRP A 199 -1.33 -1.71 -12.52
N ALA A 200 -1.57 -2.86 -13.14
CA ALA A 200 -2.84 -3.58 -13.08
C ALA A 200 -2.98 -4.51 -11.87
N GLN A 201 -1.88 -4.93 -11.24
CA GLN A 201 -1.87 -5.86 -10.10
C GLN A 201 -2.62 -5.32 -8.88
N ARG A 202 -3.13 -6.18 -7.99
CA ARG A 202 -3.70 -5.70 -6.72
C ARG A 202 -2.58 -5.16 -5.83
N GLY A 203 -2.84 -4.04 -5.14
CA GLY A 203 -1.94 -3.52 -4.13
C GLY A 203 -1.84 -4.43 -2.91
N GLU A 204 -0.72 -4.35 -2.19
CA GLU A 204 -0.49 -5.13 -0.97
C GLU A 204 -1.40 -4.63 0.17
N ASP A 205 -2.03 -5.52 0.93
CA ASP A 205 -2.98 -5.13 1.98
C ASP A 205 -2.30 -4.68 3.30
N GLY A 206 -0.95 -4.60 3.33
CA GLY A 206 -0.13 -4.22 4.48
C GLY A 206 0.85 -3.05 4.21
N PRO A 207 1.52 -2.55 5.27
CA PRO A 207 2.56 -1.53 5.14
C PRO A 207 3.73 -2.08 4.31
N ASN A 208 4.26 -1.29 3.37
CA ASN A 208 5.47 -1.65 2.64
C ASN A 208 6.53 -0.55 2.75
N ALA A 209 7.76 -0.87 2.35
CA ALA A 209 8.91 0.03 2.48
C ALA A 209 8.79 1.34 1.66
N HIS A 210 7.76 1.46 0.82
CA HIS A 210 7.60 2.55 -0.14
C HIS A 210 6.28 3.33 0.02
N GLY A 211 5.37 2.88 0.89
CA GLY A 211 4.08 3.53 1.16
C GLY A 211 3.07 2.70 1.93
#